data_AF-A0A554K209-F1
#
_entry.id   AF-A0A554K209-F1
#
_cell.length_a   1.000
_cell.length_b   1.000
_cell.length_c   1.000
_cell.angle_alpha   90.00
_cell.angle_beta   90.00
_cell.angle_gamma   90.00
#
_symmetry.space_group_name_H-M   'P 1'
#
loop_
_entity.id
_entity.type
_entity.pdbx_description
1 polymer ?
#
loop_
_entity_poly.entity_id
_entity_poly.type
_entity_poly.pdbx_seq_one_letter_code
_entity_poly.pdbx_strand_id
1 'polypeptide(L)'
;MNSNKMRWLVIVVVVVAGYWIGDWRGYGRSQAEVKKAQEVAGQKAAEDAAKAANPFGAANPLEGVESNPFEEAKKVLNPFN
;
A
#
# COMPACT_ATOMS: atom_id res chain seq x y z
N MET A 1 44.34 30.51 -26.84
CA MET A 1 43.93 29.09 -26.63
C MET A 1 43.30 28.59 -27.93
N ASN A 2 43.79 27.50 -28.54
CA ASN A 2 43.29 27.05 -29.86
C ASN A 2 41.80 26.70 -29.79
N SER A 3 41.04 27.08 -30.83
CA SER A 3 39.59 26.87 -30.91
C SER A 3 39.19 25.39 -30.69
N ASN A 4 40.01 24.45 -31.16
CA ASN A 4 39.83 23.02 -30.90
C ASN A 4 40.00 22.62 -29.42
N LYS A 5 40.94 23.25 -28.70
CA LYS A 5 41.12 22.99 -27.26
C LYS A 5 39.95 23.53 -26.45
N MET A 6 39.38 24.69 -26.85
CA MET A 6 38.18 25.23 -26.22
C MET A 6 36.95 24.34 -26.44
N ARG A 7 36.75 23.82 -27.66
CA ARG A 7 35.66 22.88 -27.95
C ARG A 7 35.76 21.59 -27.13
N TRP A 8 36.95 21.01 -27.03
CA TRP A 8 37.17 19.82 -26.21
C TRP A 8 36.90 20.06 -24.73
N LEU A 9 37.32 21.21 -24.18
CA LEU A 9 37.03 21.58 -22.79
C LEU A 9 35.52 21.68 -22.52
N VAL A 10 34.75 22.28 -23.43
CA VAL A 10 33.31 22.39 -23.27
C VAL A 10 32.64 21.01 -23.25
N ILE A 11 33.06 20.10 -24.13
CA ILE A 11 32.52 18.72 -24.17
C ILE A 11 32.80 18.00 -22.85
N VAL A 12 34.04 18.09 -22.34
CA VAL A 12 34.41 17.45 -21.07
C VAL A 12 33.58 18.01 -19.91
N VAL A 13 33.40 19.33 -19.85
CA VAL A 13 32.58 19.96 -18.80
C VAL A 13 31.13 19.50 -18.86
N VAL A 14 30.54 19.42 -20.06
CA VAL A 14 29.15 18.96 -20.24
C VAL A 14 28.98 17.49 -19.82
N VAL A 15 29.94 16.63 -20.18
CA VAL A 15 29.90 15.20 -19.80
C VAL A 15 30.01 15.02 -18.29
N VAL A 16 30.93 15.73 -17.64
CA VAL A 16 31.12 15.65 -16.18
C VAL A 16 29.89 16.19 -15.45
N ALA A 17 29.36 17.34 -15.88
CA ALA A 17 28.14 17.91 -15.29
C ALA A 17 26.92 16.99 -15.48
N GLY A 18 26.78 16.40 -16.68
CA GLY A 18 25.72 15.43 -16.98
C GLY A 18 25.81 14.18 -16.12
N TYR A 19 27.01 13.65 -15.92
CA TYR A 19 27.25 12.49 -15.06
C TYR A 19 26.86 12.78 -13.59
N TRP A 20 27.28 13.94 -13.07
CA TRP A 20 26.98 14.34 -11.69
C TRP A 20 25.48 14.55 -11.43
N ILE A 21 24.79 15.21 -12.35
CA ILE A 21 23.34 15.44 -12.26
C ILE A 21 22.57 14.11 -12.40
N GLY A 22 23.03 13.22 -13.27
CA GLY A 22 22.46 11.89 -13.44
C GLY A 22 22.53 11.05 -12.17
N ASP A 23 23.68 11.04 -11.52
CA ASP A 23 23.92 10.26 -10.30
C ASP A 23 23.06 10.74 -9.13
N TRP A 24 23.00 12.07 -8.90
CA TRP A 24 22.14 12.66 -7.87
C TRP A 24 20.66 12.34 -8.07
N ARG A 25 20.18 12.35 -9.32
CA ARG A 25 18.78 12.08 -9.64
C ARG A 25 18.44 10.59 -9.57
N GLY A 26 19.41 9.72 -9.87
CA GLY A 26 19.30 8.27 -9.70
C GLY A 26 19.18 7.86 -8.24
N TYR A 27 20.11 8.32 -7.39
CA TYR A 27 20.14 8.02 -5.96
C TYR A 27 18.84 8.42 -5.24
N GLY A 28 18.29 9.60 -5.56
CA GLY A 28 17.04 10.06 -4.96
C GLY A 28 15.82 9.22 -5.35
N ARG A 29 15.76 8.76 -6.61
CA ARG A 29 14.65 7.90 -7.08
C ARG A 29 14.69 6.51 -6.45
N SER A 30 15.87 5.89 -6.39
CA SER A 30 16.00 4.55 -5.81
C SER A 30 15.63 4.52 -4.33
N GLN A 31 15.99 5.54 -3.55
CA GLN A 31 15.59 5.61 -2.14
C GLN A 31 14.07 5.80 -1.97
N ALA A 32 13.45 6.63 -2.83
CA ALA A 32 12.00 6.84 -2.79
C ALA A 32 11.23 5.56 -3.15
N GLU A 33 11.69 4.82 -4.16
CA GLU A 33 11.09 3.54 -4.55
C GLU A 33 11.23 2.48 -3.46
N VAL A 34 12.42 2.35 -2.84
CA VAL A 34 12.65 1.41 -1.74
C VAL A 34 11.77 1.75 -0.54
N LYS A 35 11.68 3.03 -0.17
CA LYS A 35 10.81 3.46 0.93
C LYS A 35 9.34 3.17 0.65
N LYS A 36 8.87 3.43 -0.57
CA LYS A 36 7.49 3.14 -0.98
C LYS A 36 7.21 1.64 -0.97
N ALA A 37 8.13 0.82 -1.45
CA ALA A 37 8.01 -0.63 -1.39
C ALA A 37 7.95 -1.14 0.06
N GLN A 38 8.75 -0.56 0.96
CA GLN A 38 8.76 -0.90 2.37
C GLN A 38 7.47 -0.47 3.09
N GLU A 39 6.92 0.71 2.78
CA GLU A 39 5.61 1.16 3.31
C GLU A 39 4.47 0.25 2.86
N VAL A 40 4.42 -0.14 1.58
CA VAL A 40 3.39 -1.06 1.06
C VAL A 40 3.51 -2.45 1.71
N ALA A 41 4.72 -2.97 1.84
CA ALA A 41 4.95 -4.26 2.50
C ALA A 41 4.58 -4.21 3.99
N GLY A 42 4.94 -3.12 4.67
CA GLY A 42 4.61 -2.89 6.09
C GLY A 42 3.12 -2.74 6.33
N GLN A 43 2.40 -2.00 5.49
CA GLN A 43 0.95 -1.87 5.56
C GLN A 43 0.25 -3.22 5.36
N LYS A 44 0.69 -4.00 4.37
CA LYS A 44 0.12 -5.32 4.13
C LYS A 44 0.34 -6.27 5.30
N ALA A 45 1.56 -6.29 5.86
CA ALA A 45 1.86 -7.09 7.04
C ALA A 45 1.05 -6.64 8.27
N ALA A 46 0.85 -5.33 8.45
CA ALA A 46 0.04 -4.78 9.52
C ALA A 46 -1.45 -5.11 9.36
N GLU A 47 -1.99 -5.05 8.14
CA GLU A 47 -3.37 -5.44 7.83
C GLU A 47 -3.59 -6.94 8.04
N ASP A 48 -2.66 -7.79 7.61
CA ASP A 48 -2.76 -9.23 7.80
C ASP A 48 -2.65 -9.60 9.28
N ALA A 49 -1.76 -8.93 10.03
CA ALA A 49 -1.69 -9.09 11.49
C ALA A 49 -2.95 -8.59 12.19
N ALA A 50 -3.52 -7.46 11.76
CA ALA A 50 -4.76 -6.92 12.31
C ALA A 50 -5.95 -7.85 12.02
N LYS A 51 -6.02 -8.44 10.83
CA LYS A 51 -7.04 -9.45 10.48
C LYS A 51 -6.87 -10.72 11.31
N ALA A 52 -5.63 -11.21 11.46
CA ALA A 52 -5.35 -12.40 12.26
C ALA A 52 -5.61 -12.19 13.76
N ALA A 53 -5.36 -10.98 14.26
CA ALA A 53 -5.57 -10.61 15.66
C ALA A 53 -6.99 -10.12 15.96
N ASN A 54 -7.87 -10.00 14.97
CA ASN A 54 -9.26 -9.57 15.19
C ASN A 54 -10.17 -10.80 15.46
N PRO A 55 -10.51 -11.09 16.73
CA PRO A 55 -11.40 -12.21 17.07
C PRO A 55 -12.85 -12.00 16.61
N PHE A 56 -13.20 -10.83 16.08
CA PHE A 56 -14.53 -10.50 15.53
C PHE A 56 -14.55 -10.44 13.98
N GLY A 57 -13.44 -10.75 13.31
CA GLY A 57 -13.36 -10.78 11.85
C GLY A 57 -13.95 -12.04 11.21
N ALA A 58 -14.11 -13.11 12.00
CA ALA A 58 -14.65 -14.38 11.54
C ALA A 58 -16.17 -14.46 11.84
N ALA A 59 -16.97 -14.04 10.85
CA ALA A 59 -18.44 -14.14 10.79
C ALA A 59 -19.21 -13.46 11.95
N ASN A 60 -20.25 -12.70 11.62
CA ASN A 60 -21.10 -12.11 12.63
C ASN A 60 -21.89 -13.23 13.34
N PRO A 61 -21.72 -13.47 14.65
CA PRO A 61 -22.47 -14.53 15.36
C PRO A 61 -23.98 -14.29 15.37
N LEU A 62 -24.44 -13.10 14.94
CA LEU A 62 -25.84 -12.72 14.82
C LEU A 62 -26.38 -12.84 13.37
N GLU A 63 -25.57 -13.23 12.39
CA GLU A 63 -25.98 -13.32 10.97
C GLU A 63 -26.97 -14.47 10.69
N GLY A 64 -27.09 -15.42 11.61
CA GLY A 64 -28.05 -16.54 11.55
C GLY A 64 -29.06 -16.58 12.68
N VAL A 65 -29.12 -15.54 13.53
CA VAL A 65 -30.13 -15.49 14.60
C VAL A 65 -31.40 -14.94 13.97
N GLU A 66 -32.36 -15.82 13.71
CA GLU A 66 -33.69 -15.47 13.23
C GLU A 66 -34.25 -14.31 14.05
N SER A 67 -34.60 -13.24 13.36
CA SER A 67 -35.20 -12.04 13.92
C SER A 67 -36.46 -12.43 14.70
N ASN A 68 -36.32 -12.45 16.03
CA ASN A 68 -37.37 -12.57 17.01
C ASN A 68 -37.94 -14.00 17.24
N PRO A 69 -37.49 -14.72 18.29
CA PRO A 69 -37.99 -16.06 18.64
C PRO A 69 -39.47 -16.08 19.08
N PHE A 70 -40.10 -14.91 19.27
CA PHE A 70 -41.51 -14.80 19.58
C PHE A 70 -42.43 -14.96 18.35
N GLU A 71 -41.90 -14.84 17.12
CA GLU A 71 -42.71 -15.05 15.90
C GLU A 71 -43.01 -16.55 15.68
N GLU A 72 -42.08 -17.44 16.01
CA GLU A 72 -42.29 -18.88 15.97
C GLU A 72 -43.28 -19.32 17.07
N ALA A 73 -43.16 -18.75 18.27
CA ALA A 73 -44.08 -19.01 19.37
C ALA A 73 -45.53 -18.58 19.08
N LYS A 74 -45.75 -17.48 18.36
CA LYS A 74 -47.11 -17.04 17.95
C LYS A 74 -47.79 -18.03 17.00
N LYS A 75 -47.06 -18.69 16.11
CA LYS A 75 -47.63 -19.73 15.22
C LYS A 75 -48.05 -20.98 15.99
N VAL A 76 -47.29 -21.37 17.01
CA VAL A 76 -47.58 -22.57 17.82
C VAL A 76 -48.68 -22.31 18.85
N LEU A 77 -48.75 -21.10 19.41
CA LEU A 77 -49.68 -20.74 20.49
C LEU A 77 -50.99 -20.09 20.01
N ASN A 78 -51.20 -19.90 18.71
CA ASN A 78 -52.47 -19.39 18.19
C ASN A 78 -53.34 -20.53 17.64
N PRO A 79 -54.26 -21.11 18.46
CA PRO A 79 -55.14 -22.21 18.02
C PRO A 79 -56.28 -21.77 17.08
N PHE A 80 -56.27 -20.51 16.61
CA PHE A 80 -57.32 -19.94 15.73
C PHE A 80 -56.80 -19.43 14.38
N ASN A 81 -55.60 -19.85 13.96
CA ASN A 81 -55.07 -19.57 12.63
C ASN A 81 -55.27 -20.75 11.67
#